data_AF-A0A835VBP6-F1
#
_entry.id   AF-A0A835VBP6-F1
#
_cell.length_a   1.000
_cell.length_b   1.000
_cell.length_c   1.000
_cell.angle_alpha   90.00
_cell.angle_beta   90.00
_cell.angle_gamma   90.00
#
_symmetry.space_group_name_H-M   'P 1'
#
loop_
_entity.id
_entity.type
_entity.pdbx_description
1 polymer ?
#
loop_
_entity_poly.entity_id
_entity_poly.type
_entity_poly.pdbx_seq_one_letter_code
_entity_poly.pdbx_strand_id
1 'polypeptide(L)'
;MAFTGSLLLAVLLLVPVSAVRLLVDVPSSGGGDGGSDSEKIGSWAVTMHNREDGATQLRFCEVTKAGLRSNGPSSQTYTLSIVVSTTRNRLEIYRAVVIVNNYGEPTVFQSFRHIKNLEDASSKYCT
;
A
#
# COMPACT_ATOMS: atom_id res chain seq x y z
N MET A 1 21.53 24.60 -59.28
CA MET A 1 20.61 24.88 -58.14
C MET A 1 19.31 24.16 -58.46
N ALA A 2 18.74 23.21 -57.70
CA ALA A 2 18.96 22.70 -56.35
C ALA A 2 18.70 21.17 -56.32
N PHE A 3 19.34 20.45 -55.40
CA PHE A 3 19.10 19.04 -55.05
C PHE A 3 18.56 18.96 -53.62
N THR A 4 17.91 17.83 -53.31
CA THR A 4 17.51 17.29 -51.98
C THR A 4 16.14 17.76 -51.45
N GLY A 5 15.24 16.90 -50.97
CA GLY A 5 15.27 15.47 -50.73
C GLY A 5 14.18 15.11 -49.70
N SER A 6 13.37 14.08 -49.97
CA SER A 6 12.54 13.44 -48.94
C SER A 6 13.42 12.59 -48.03
N LEU A 7 13.32 12.74 -46.70
CA LEU A 7 13.57 11.65 -45.75
C LEU A 7 13.00 11.95 -44.35
N LEU A 8 12.47 10.90 -43.72
CA LEU A 8 11.78 10.85 -42.42
C LEU A 8 12.54 11.49 -41.24
N LEU A 9 11.81 11.97 -40.23
CA LEU A 9 12.07 11.58 -38.83
C LEU A 9 10.85 11.81 -37.91
N ALA A 10 10.48 10.75 -37.17
CA ALA A 10 9.52 10.78 -36.07
C ALA A 10 10.19 11.26 -34.78
N VAL A 11 9.48 12.03 -33.95
CA VAL A 11 9.80 12.16 -32.52
C VAL A 11 8.50 12.25 -31.70
N LEU A 12 8.20 11.16 -30.98
CA LEU A 12 7.36 11.16 -29.79
C LEU A 12 8.01 12.04 -28.72
N LEU A 13 7.27 12.98 -28.13
CA LEU A 13 7.60 13.51 -26.80
C LEU A 13 6.41 13.38 -25.87
N LEU A 14 6.58 12.43 -24.96
CA LEU A 14 5.81 12.20 -23.75
C LEU A 14 5.62 13.51 -22.98
N VAL A 15 4.38 13.83 -22.63
CA VAL A 15 4.06 14.83 -21.62
C VAL A 15 4.05 14.15 -20.25
N PRO A 16 5.00 14.44 -19.34
CA PRO A 16 4.94 13.89 -17.99
C PRO A 16 3.84 14.60 -17.18
N VAL A 17 2.88 13.81 -16.72
CA VAL A 17 1.84 14.19 -15.76
C VAL A 17 2.49 14.60 -14.44
N SER A 18 2.62 15.91 -14.20
CA SER A 18 3.05 16.42 -12.90
C SER A 18 1.86 16.43 -11.94
N ALA A 19 1.89 15.45 -11.03
CA ALA A 19 0.91 15.26 -9.98
C ALA A 19 0.91 16.43 -8.98
N VAL A 20 -0.26 17.01 -8.77
CA VAL A 20 -0.55 17.96 -7.69
C VAL A 20 -0.38 17.24 -6.35
N ARG A 21 0.64 17.59 -5.58
CA ARG A 21 0.82 17.16 -4.18
C ARG A 21 -0.02 18.06 -3.28
N LEU A 22 -1.26 17.65 -2.96
CA LEU A 22 -1.97 18.21 -1.81
C LEU A 22 -1.40 17.59 -0.53
N LEU A 23 -0.56 18.33 0.19
CA LEU A 23 -0.23 18.07 1.58
C LEU A 23 -1.45 18.49 2.42
N VAL A 24 -2.32 17.53 2.76
CA VAL A 24 -3.25 17.70 3.87
C VAL A 24 -2.62 17.05 5.08
N ASP A 25 -2.09 17.92 5.95
CA ASP A 25 -1.81 17.62 7.34
C ASP A 25 -3.16 17.33 8.01
N VAL A 26 -3.48 16.06 8.23
CA VAL A 26 -4.62 15.67 9.06
C VAL A 26 -4.08 15.43 10.46
N PRO A 27 -4.34 16.32 11.43
CA PRO A 27 -3.98 16.08 12.81
C PRO A 27 -4.70 14.81 13.29
N SER A 28 -3.93 13.90 13.88
CA SER A 28 -4.46 12.74 14.60
C SER A 28 -5.26 13.21 15.81
N SER A 29 -6.57 13.37 15.64
CA SER A 29 -7.52 13.52 16.76
C SER A 29 -7.75 12.14 17.39
N GLY A 30 -7.48 12.05 18.70
CA GLY A 30 -7.53 10.82 19.47
C GLY A 30 -8.91 10.16 19.54
N GLY A 31 -8.89 8.85 19.77
CA GLY A 31 -10.06 8.03 20.08
C GLY A 31 -9.78 6.54 19.99
N GLY A 32 -9.48 5.92 21.14
CA GLY A 32 -9.70 4.51 21.51
C GLY A 32 -9.14 3.39 20.61
N ASP A 33 -8.18 2.61 21.13
CA ASP A 33 -7.92 1.21 20.75
C ASP A 33 -7.82 0.85 19.23
N GLY A 34 -7.30 1.75 18.40
CA GLY A 34 -7.09 1.52 16.96
C GLY A 34 -6.09 0.42 16.59
N GLY A 35 -5.48 -0.27 17.57
CA GLY A 35 -4.65 -1.46 17.35
C GLY A 35 -5.47 -2.64 16.82
N SER A 36 -6.66 -2.91 17.36
CA SER A 36 -7.38 -4.16 17.03
C SER A 36 -7.93 -4.20 15.60
N ASP A 37 -8.48 -3.10 15.08
CA ASP A 37 -9.14 -3.14 13.76
C ASP A 37 -8.16 -2.96 12.61
N SER A 38 -7.14 -2.13 12.79
CA SER A 38 -6.08 -1.98 11.80
C SER A 38 -5.27 -3.28 11.64
N GLU A 39 -5.02 -4.02 12.72
CA GLU A 39 -4.36 -5.33 12.67
C GLU A 39 -5.24 -6.40 12.03
N LYS A 40 -6.54 -6.45 12.31
CA LYS A 40 -7.47 -7.35 11.60
C LYS A 40 -7.46 -7.10 10.09
N ILE A 41 -7.57 -5.84 9.67
CA ILE A 41 -7.55 -5.45 8.25
C ILE A 41 -6.18 -5.75 7.64
N GLY A 42 -5.09 -5.51 8.37
CA GLY A 42 -3.73 -5.80 7.94
C GLY A 42 -3.49 -7.30 7.72
N SER A 43 -3.90 -8.13 8.68
CA SER A 43 -3.83 -9.59 8.58
C SER A 43 -4.67 -10.12 7.41
N TRP A 44 -5.86 -9.57 7.21
CA TRP A 44 -6.72 -9.90 6.07
C TRP A 44 -6.04 -9.54 4.74
N ALA A 45 -5.43 -8.37 4.64
CA ALA A 45 -4.72 -7.93 3.44
C ALA A 45 -3.54 -8.85 3.09
N VAL A 46 -2.76 -9.29 4.08
CA VAL A 46 -1.67 -10.27 3.87
C VAL A 46 -2.23 -11.61 3.38
N THR A 47 -3.33 -12.07 3.98
CA THR A 47 -3.99 -13.33 3.57
C THR A 47 -4.49 -13.25 2.13
N MET A 48 -5.10 -12.13 1.73
CA MET A 48 -5.56 -11.92 0.35
C MET A 48 -4.39 -11.88 -0.63
N HIS A 49 -3.30 -11.17 -0.28
CA HIS A 49 -2.11 -11.14 -1.12
C HIS A 49 -1.51 -12.53 -1.33
N ASN A 50 -1.34 -13.32 -0.27
CA ASN A 50 -0.81 -14.68 -0.37
C ASN A 50 -1.71 -15.58 -1.24
N ARG A 51 -3.03 -15.36 -1.20
CA ARG A 51 -4.00 -16.11 -2.02
C ARG A 51 -3.92 -15.72 -3.50
N GLU A 52 -3.70 -14.44 -3.81
CA GLU A 52 -3.58 -13.95 -5.19
C GLU A 52 -2.23 -14.28 -5.82
N ASP A 53 -1.14 -14.10 -5.08
CA ASP A 53 0.22 -14.31 -5.60
C ASP A 53 0.62 -15.79 -5.63
N GLY A 54 0.14 -16.60 -4.66
CA GLY A 54 0.34 -18.05 -4.59
C GLY A 54 1.80 -18.53 -4.39
N ALA A 55 2.79 -17.70 -4.71
CA ALA A 55 4.22 -17.97 -4.61
C ALA A 55 4.84 -17.35 -3.36
N THR A 56 4.36 -16.18 -2.94
CA THR A 56 4.87 -15.48 -1.76
C THR A 56 4.04 -15.86 -0.53
N GLN A 57 4.66 -16.57 0.43
CA GLN A 57 4.07 -16.81 1.75
C GLN A 57 4.58 -15.78 2.75
N LEU A 58 3.85 -14.69 2.90
CA LEU A 58 4.12 -13.66 3.91
C LEU A 58 3.36 -13.98 5.19
N ARG A 59 4.01 -13.82 6.35
CA ARG A 59 3.37 -13.87 7.66
C ARG A 59 3.13 -12.45 8.16
N PHE A 60 1.90 -12.15 8.54
CA PHE A 60 1.58 -10.89 9.22
C PHE A 60 2.33 -10.82 10.54
N CYS A 61 2.88 -9.64 10.87
CA CYS A 61 3.55 -9.39 12.14
C CYS A 61 2.84 -8.26 12.90
N GLU A 62 2.90 -7.03 12.39
CA GLU A 62 2.20 -5.89 13.00
C GLU A 62 1.86 -4.79 11.98
N VAL A 63 0.99 -3.87 12.39
CA VAL A 63 0.73 -2.62 11.65
C VAL A 63 1.49 -1.47 12.29
N THR A 64 2.47 -0.91 11.57
CA THR A 64 3.29 0.21 12.06
C THR A 64 2.67 1.58 11.78
N LYS A 65 1.80 1.67 10.78
CA LYS A 65 1.09 2.89 10.46
C LYS A 65 -0.25 2.58 9.81
N ALA A 66 -1.31 3.20 10.31
CA ALA A 66 -2.62 3.15 9.68
C ALA A 66 -3.07 4.58 9.33
N GLY A 67 -3.67 4.75 8.16
CA GLY A 67 -4.31 5.97 7.74
C GLY A 67 -5.68 5.65 7.18
N LEU A 68 -6.70 6.38 7.63
CA LEU A 68 -8.07 6.21 7.19
C LEU A 68 -8.49 7.43 6.39
N ARG A 69 -9.09 7.20 5.22
CA ARG A 69 -9.68 8.24 4.39
C ARG A 69 -11.12 7.89 4.07
N SER A 70 -12.06 8.72 4.50
CA SER A 70 -13.47 8.58 4.11
C SER A 70 -13.64 8.97 2.64
N ASN A 71 -14.25 8.09 1.83
CA ASN A 71 -14.54 8.36 0.42
C ASN A 71 -16.01 8.76 0.18
N GLY A 72 -16.82 8.82 1.24
CA GLY A 72 -18.24 9.14 1.18
C GLY A 72 -19.00 8.54 2.37
N PRO A 73 -20.34 8.54 2.32
CA PRO A 73 -21.18 8.09 3.44
C PRO A 73 -21.18 6.57 3.64
N SER A 74 -20.62 5.79 2.72
CA SER A 74 -20.77 4.32 2.69
C SER A 74 -19.47 3.53 2.56
N SER A 75 -18.32 4.20 2.38
CA SER A 75 -17.04 3.51 2.26
C SER A 75 -15.87 4.36 2.74
N GLN A 76 -14.88 3.68 3.30
CA GLN A 76 -13.65 4.27 3.76
C GLN A 76 -12.47 3.49 3.18
N THR A 77 -11.37 4.18 2.91
CA THR A 77 -10.12 3.56 2.46
C THR A 77 -9.11 3.56 3.60
N TYR A 78 -8.70 2.35 4.00
CA TYR A 78 -7.57 2.13 4.88
C TYR A 78 -6.29 2.00 4.07
N THR A 79 -5.30 2.83 4.40
CA THR A 79 -3.92 2.68 3.94
C THR A 79 -3.07 2.23 5.12
N LEU A 80 -2.53 1.02 5.05
CA LEU A 80 -1.77 0.39 6.11
C LEU A 80 -0.31 0.22 5.71
N SER A 81 0.62 0.42 6.65
CA SER A 81 2.01 -0.01 6.55
C SER A 81 2.20 -1.20 7.48
N ILE A 82 2.42 -2.36 6.90
CA ILE A 82 2.39 -3.66 7.56
C ILE A 82 3.79 -4.23 7.54
N VAL A 83 4.26 -4.69 8.70
CA VAL A 83 5.47 -5.49 8.80
C VAL A 83 5.06 -6.94 8.57
N VAL A 84 5.78 -7.61 7.68
CA VAL A 84 5.59 -9.04 7.39
C VAL A 84 6.91 -9.77 7.54
N SER A 85 6.83 -11.04 7.92
CA SER A 85 7.95 -11.96 7.88
C SER A 85 7.83 -12.88 6.67
N THR A 86 8.89 -12.99 5.89
CA THR A 86 8.98 -13.93 4.76
C THR A 86 9.35 -15.33 5.26
N THR A 87 9.21 -16.34 4.40
CA THR A 87 9.67 -17.72 4.69
C THR A 87 11.15 -17.84 5.00
N ARG A 88 11.96 -16.84 4.62
CA ARG A 88 13.39 -16.75 4.94
C ARG A 88 13.67 -15.99 6.24
N ASN A 89 12.64 -15.78 7.05
CA ASN A 89 12.69 -15.06 8.32
C ASN A 89 13.24 -13.63 8.17
N ARG A 90 12.99 -13.00 7.01
CA ARG A 90 13.30 -11.59 6.76
C ARG A 90 12.07 -10.74 7.02
N LEU A 91 12.25 -9.65 7.73
CA LEU A 91 11.21 -8.66 7.94
C LEU A 91 11.18 -7.65 6.81
N GLU A 92 9.99 -7.38 6.30
CA GLU A 92 9.76 -6.45 5.20
C GLU A 92 8.55 -5.57 5.51
N ILE A 93 8.56 -4.34 5.00
CA ILE A 93 7.42 -3.42 5.13
C ILE A 93 6.69 -3.38 3.81
N TYR A 94 5.40 -3.67 3.87
CA TYR A 94 4.47 -3.53 2.77
C TYR A 94 3.46 -2.43 3.05
N ARG A 95 2.95 -1.81 1.98
CA ARG A 95 1.80 -0.93 2.03
C ARG A 95 0.60 -1.65 1.46
N ALA A 96 -0.47 -1.75 2.25
CA ALA A 96 -1.76 -2.26 1.82
C ALA A 96 -2.76 -1.11 1.66
N VAL A 97 -3.62 -1.20 0.65
CA VAL A 97 -4.78 -0.34 0.48
C VAL A 97 -6.03 -1.22 0.43
N VAL A 98 -6.93 -0.99 1.38
CA VAL A 98 -8.15 -1.79 1.57
C VAL A 98 -9.34 -0.84 1.67
N ILE A 99 -10.43 -1.15 0.97
CA ILE A 99 -11.72 -0.48 1.19
C ILE A 99 -12.43 -1.24 2.31
N VAL A 100 -12.96 -0.50 3.27
CA VAL A 100 -13.83 -1.03 4.31
C VAL A 100 -15.24 -0.44 4.19
N ASN A 101 -16.23 -1.19 4.67
CA ASN A 101 -17.59 -0.68 4.85
C ASN A 101 -17.68 0.23 6.09
N ASN A 102 -18.86 0.79 6.35
CA ASN A 102 -19.11 1.64 7.52
C ASN A 102 -18.97 0.94 8.88
N TYR A 103 -18.92 -0.40 8.88
CA TYR A 103 -18.71 -1.21 10.08
C TYR A 103 -17.22 -1.52 10.32
N GLY A 104 -16.33 -1.01 9.47
CA GLY A 104 -14.89 -1.27 9.56
C GLY A 104 -14.46 -2.62 8.99
N GLU A 105 -15.35 -3.35 8.32
CA GLU A 105 -15.01 -4.65 7.73
C GLU A 105 -14.38 -4.49 6.35
N PRO A 106 -13.31 -5.23 6.03
CA PRO A 106 -12.67 -5.19 4.73
C PRO A 106 -13.61 -5.74 3.65
N THR A 107 -13.85 -4.95 2.61
CA THR A 107 -14.72 -5.33 1.48
C THR A 107 -13.96 -5.50 0.18
N VAL A 108 -12.96 -4.65 -0.09
CA VAL A 108 -12.20 -4.69 -1.34
C VAL A 108 -10.70 -4.59 -1.05
N PHE A 109 -9.95 -5.58 -1.53
CA PHE A 109 -8.49 -5.54 -1.58
C PHE A 109 -8.08 -4.78 -2.84
N GLN A 110 -7.43 -3.62 -2.70
CA GLN A 110 -7.00 -2.84 -3.87
C GLN A 110 -5.56 -3.11 -4.26
N SER A 111 -4.64 -3.03 -3.29
CA SER A 111 -3.22 -3.16 -3.58
C SER A 111 -2.42 -3.57 -2.36
N PHE A 112 -1.31 -4.25 -2.63
CA PHE A 112 -0.31 -4.64 -1.63
C PHE A 112 1.08 -4.54 -2.27
N ARG A 113 1.88 -3.59 -1.78
CA ARG A 113 3.15 -3.21 -2.42
C ARG A 113 4.30 -3.27 -1.42
N HIS A 114 5.40 -3.91 -1.82
CA HIS A 114 6.66 -3.84 -1.08
C HIS A 114 7.19 -2.41 -1.02
N ILE A 115 7.59 -1.96 0.17
CA ILE A 115 8.14 -0.63 0.42
C ILE A 115 9.64 -0.70 0.66
N LYS A 116 10.06 -1.54 1.62
CA LYS A 116 11.48 -1.73 1.98
C LYS A 116 11.68 -2.98 2.83
N ASN A 117 12.93 -3.44 2.90
CA ASN A 117 13.37 -4.45 3.85
C ASN A 117 13.70 -3.79 5.20
N LEU A 118 13.44 -4.48 6.30
CA LEU A 118 13.92 -4.11 7.63
C LEU A 118 15.29 -4.76 7.83
N GLU A 119 16.33 -3.95 7.93
CA GLU A 119 17.71 -4.43 8.15
C GLU A 119 17.89 -4.98 9.58
N ASP A 120 17.14 -4.44 10.54
CA ASP A 120 16.96 -5.02 11.87
C ASP A 120 15.72 -5.93 11.86
N ALA A 121 15.94 -7.22 11.64
CA ALA A 121 14.97 -8.28 11.92
C ALA A 121 14.80 -8.45 13.44
N SER A 122 14.48 -7.37 14.16
CA SER A 122 14.30 -7.44 15.60
C SER A 122 13.01 -8.19 15.88
N SER A 123 13.06 -9.23 16.71
CA SER A 123 11.91 -10.05 17.13
C SER A 123 10.80 -9.25 17.84
N LYS A 124 10.98 -7.94 17.99
CA LYS A 124 9.99 -7.00 18.51
C LYS A 124 8.72 -6.93 17.65
N TYR A 125 8.84 -7.16 16.34
CA TYR A 125 7.73 -6.96 15.40
C TYR A 125 6.82 -8.18 15.25
N CYS A 126 7.32 -9.39 15.49
CA CYS A 126 6.55 -10.64 15.37
C CYS A 126 6.62 -11.38 16.71
N THR A 127 5.57 -11.24 17.52
CA THR A 127 5.38 -11.96 18.80
C THR A 127 4.60 -13.25 18.63
#